data_AF-A0A1N6QYK2-F1
#
_entry.id   AF-A0A1N6QYK2-F1
#
_cell.length_a   1.000
_cell.length_b   1.000
_cell.length_c   1.000
_cell.angle_alpha   90.00
_cell.angle_beta   90.00
_cell.angle_gamma   90.00
#
_symmetry.space_group_name_H-M   'P 1'
#
loop_
_entity.id
_entity.type
_entity.pdbx_description
1 polymer ?
#
loop_
_entity_poly.entity_id
_entity_poly.type
_entity_poly.pdbx_seq_one_letter_code
_entity_poly.pdbx_strand_id
1 'polypeptide(L)'
;MFGGYDMRRGDLFSKRFRMTGLAIASTLMVSGGVLPAGAMPSFGGDVLPLPATLLHLVDARPQATNAIVAQIASVTKECRQYDPVYRTDCLAIGLKQIAQRLPSGDYKQARAILSRAASDLSSLVSRNLDSSVEPLKAAPNANPNFKASRSYRAVKKAALAAVTREAQAIIREAVTELLRAYENSDKRHAHYQKIAGAVDGTKVLLRS
;
A
#
# COMPACT_ATOMS: atom_id res chain seq x y z
N MET A 1 20.31 -29.64 30.85
CA MET A 1 20.39 -30.26 29.50
C MET A 1 19.92 -29.23 28.49
N PHE A 2 20.86 -28.51 27.87
CA PHE A 2 20.59 -27.48 26.87
C PHE A 2 20.81 -28.07 25.48
N GLY A 3 19.75 -28.21 24.70
CA GLY A 3 19.81 -28.61 23.29
C GLY A 3 19.80 -27.37 22.41
N GLY A 4 20.97 -26.95 21.93
CA GLY A 4 21.13 -25.90 20.93
C GLY A 4 20.87 -26.45 19.53
N TYR A 5 20.13 -25.69 18.72
CA TYR A 5 20.05 -25.90 17.28
C TYR A 5 20.68 -24.71 16.57
N ASP A 6 21.89 -24.96 16.04
CA ASP A 6 22.66 -24.16 15.10
C ASP A 6 22.10 -24.42 13.70
N MET A 7 21.60 -23.38 13.02
CA MET A 7 21.23 -23.43 11.59
C MET A 7 22.13 -22.45 10.84
N ARG A 8 23.24 -22.98 10.31
CA ARG A 8 24.14 -22.31 9.38
C ARG A 8 23.56 -22.28 7.96
N ARG A 9 23.74 -21.10 7.35
CA ARG A 9 24.14 -20.81 5.96
C ARG A 9 23.78 -21.81 4.86
N GLY A 10 22.96 -21.32 3.93
CA GLY A 10 22.93 -21.74 2.53
C GLY A 10 22.89 -20.52 1.62
N ASP A 11 24.03 -19.83 1.48
CA ASP A 11 24.31 -18.96 0.33
C ASP A 11 24.57 -19.85 -0.87
N LEU A 12 23.78 -19.72 -1.94
CA LEU A 12 24.13 -20.10 -3.31
C LEU A 12 22.94 -19.81 -4.22
N PHE A 13 22.90 -18.65 -4.87
CA PHE A 13 22.44 -18.54 -6.26
C PHE A 13 22.90 -17.20 -6.84
N SER A 14 24.21 -17.09 -7.03
CA SER A 14 24.83 -16.11 -7.92
C SER A 14 25.20 -16.82 -9.21
N LYS A 15 24.37 -16.65 -10.25
CA LYS A 15 24.71 -16.95 -11.65
C LYS A 15 24.15 -15.80 -12.49
N ARG A 16 24.95 -14.77 -12.72
CA ARG A 16 25.57 -14.48 -14.03
C ARG A 16 24.62 -14.67 -15.21
N PHE A 17 23.87 -13.64 -15.54
CA PHE A 17 23.32 -13.46 -16.89
C PHE A 17 24.13 -12.37 -17.59
N ARG A 18 25.09 -12.82 -18.41
CA ARG A 18 25.90 -11.99 -19.30
C ARG A 18 25.21 -11.93 -20.67
N MET A 19 25.04 -10.70 -21.16
CA MET A 19 25.09 -10.24 -22.55
C MET A 19 25.01 -11.26 -23.70
N THR A 20 23.98 -11.07 -24.52
CA THR A 20 23.97 -11.04 -26.01
C THR A 20 22.69 -10.28 -26.37
N GLY A 21 22.66 -9.13 -27.03
CA GLY A 21 23.53 -8.67 -28.11
C GLY A 21 23.01 -9.18 -29.45
N LEU A 22 21.78 -8.84 -29.84
CA LEU A 22 21.32 -9.00 -31.22
C LEU A 22 20.40 -7.84 -31.61
N ALA A 23 20.98 -6.90 -32.34
CA ALA A 23 20.25 -5.90 -33.10
C ALA A 23 19.65 -6.59 -34.33
N ILE A 24 18.32 -6.50 -34.48
CA ILE A 24 17.66 -6.84 -35.74
C ILE A 24 17.12 -5.52 -36.28
N ALA A 25 17.90 -4.92 -37.18
CA ALA A 25 17.41 -3.90 -38.08
C ALA A 25 16.43 -4.59 -39.06
N SER A 26 15.19 -4.10 -39.12
CA SER A 26 14.27 -4.42 -40.21
C SER A 26 13.58 -3.14 -40.62
N THR A 27 14.19 -2.52 -41.62
CA THR A 27 13.64 -1.45 -42.44
C THR A 27 12.63 -2.08 -43.40
N LEU A 28 11.37 -1.65 -43.37
CA LEU A 28 10.45 -1.81 -44.48
C LEU A 28 9.69 -0.49 -44.65
N MET A 29 9.96 0.15 -45.77
CA MET A 29 9.25 1.31 -46.30
C MET A 29 7.95 0.88 -47.02
N VAL A 30 7.15 1.91 -47.36
CA VAL A 30 6.01 1.94 -48.30
C VAL A 30 4.69 1.53 -47.62
N SER A 31 3.61 2.31 -47.61
CA SER A 31 3.04 3.17 -48.65
C SER A 31 2.09 4.20 -48.04
N GLY A 32 2.08 5.41 -48.60
CA GLY A 32 1.04 6.40 -48.35
C GLY A 32 -0.30 5.97 -48.93
N GLY A 33 -1.35 6.14 -48.14
CA GLY A 33 -2.74 6.05 -48.58
C GLY A 33 -3.51 7.23 -48.00
N VAL A 34 -3.76 8.24 -48.83
CA VAL A 34 -4.74 9.30 -48.57
C VAL A 34 -6.12 8.66 -48.69
N LEU A 35 -6.87 8.60 -47.60
CA LEU A 35 -8.28 8.22 -47.59
C LEU A 35 -9.15 9.48 -47.57
N PRO A 36 -10.23 9.53 -48.38
CA PRO A 36 -11.11 10.68 -48.49
C PRO A 36 -12.03 10.82 -47.28
N ALA A 37 -12.38 12.08 -47.00
CA ALA A 37 -13.41 12.48 -46.05
C ALA A 37 -14.76 11.87 -46.45
N GLY A 38 -15.32 11.04 -45.58
CA GLY A 38 -16.63 10.42 -45.76
C GLY A 38 -17.33 10.22 -44.42
N ALA A 39 -18.42 10.95 -44.25
CA ALA A 39 -19.58 10.67 -43.39
C ALA A 39 -19.35 10.28 -41.92
N MET A 40 -19.54 11.26 -41.03
CA MET A 40 -19.84 11.00 -39.62
C MET A 40 -21.29 10.53 -39.47
N PRO A 41 -21.56 9.34 -38.90
CA PRO A 41 -22.88 9.05 -38.38
C PRO A 41 -23.09 9.82 -37.07
N SER A 42 -24.12 10.68 -37.07
CA SER A 42 -24.69 11.28 -35.86
C SER A 42 -25.15 10.18 -34.91
N PHE A 43 -24.43 9.98 -33.82
CA PHE A 43 -24.95 9.24 -32.67
C PHE A 43 -25.95 10.15 -31.96
N GLY A 44 -27.24 9.94 -32.25
CA GLY A 44 -28.33 10.49 -31.45
C GLY A 44 -28.16 10.03 -30.00
N GLY A 45 -27.84 10.97 -29.13
CA GLY A 45 -27.69 10.74 -27.71
C GLY A 45 -29.05 10.58 -27.04
N ASP A 46 -29.61 9.38 -27.09
CA ASP A 46 -30.58 8.94 -26.08
C ASP A 46 -29.81 8.70 -24.77
N VAL A 47 -29.72 9.77 -23.98
CA VAL A 47 -29.28 9.71 -22.58
C VAL A 47 -30.37 8.98 -21.80
N LEU A 48 -30.33 7.64 -21.84
CA LEU A 48 -31.12 6.82 -20.93
C LEU A 48 -30.67 7.12 -19.49
N PRO A 49 -31.56 7.55 -18.58
CA PRO A 49 -31.21 7.68 -17.18
C PRO A 49 -30.90 6.29 -16.64
N LEU A 50 -29.64 6.07 -16.27
CA LEU A 50 -29.22 4.84 -15.58
C LEU A 50 -30.14 4.63 -14.36
N PRO A 51 -30.82 3.48 -14.23
CA PRO A 51 -31.66 3.24 -13.08
C PRO A 51 -30.80 3.16 -11.82
N ALA A 52 -31.26 3.79 -10.75
CA ALA A 52 -30.62 3.88 -9.42
C ALA A 52 -30.51 2.53 -8.67
N THR A 53 -30.52 1.40 -9.38
CA THR A 53 -30.49 0.02 -8.84
C THR A 53 -29.09 -0.58 -8.72
N LEU A 54 -28.02 0.14 -9.07
CA LEU A 54 -26.62 -0.34 -8.92
C LEU A 54 -25.99 -0.13 -7.53
N LEU A 55 -26.80 -0.06 -6.47
CA LEU A 55 -26.32 -0.09 -5.08
C LEU A 55 -25.94 -1.50 -4.59
N HIS A 56 -25.92 -2.52 -5.46
CA HIS A 56 -25.68 -3.93 -5.10
C HIS A 56 -24.30 -4.50 -5.45
N LEU A 57 -23.29 -3.71 -5.78
CA LEU A 57 -21.96 -4.26 -6.09
C LEU A 57 -20.95 -3.89 -5.02
N VAL A 58 -21.12 -4.56 -3.88
CA VAL A 58 -20.20 -4.64 -2.74
C VAL A 58 -19.13 -5.73 -2.95
N ASP A 59 -18.92 -6.13 -4.22
CA ASP A 59 -17.86 -7.03 -4.66
C ASP A 59 -16.52 -6.28 -4.74
N ALA A 60 -15.43 -6.99 -4.51
CA ALA A 60 -14.09 -6.47 -4.69
C ALA A 60 -13.85 -6.09 -6.15
N ARG A 61 -13.75 -4.79 -6.42
CA ARG A 61 -13.43 -4.25 -7.76
C ARG A 61 -11.94 -3.94 -7.90
N PRO A 62 -11.29 -4.24 -9.05
CA PRO A 62 -9.88 -3.93 -9.27
C PRO A 62 -9.53 -2.46 -9.08
N GLN A 63 -10.41 -1.55 -9.50
CA GLN A 63 -10.22 -0.10 -9.37
C GLN A 63 -10.15 0.33 -7.90
N ALA A 64 -11.02 -0.23 -7.05
CA ALA A 64 -11.02 0.03 -5.61
C ALA A 64 -9.73 -0.49 -4.95
N THR A 65 -9.28 -1.69 -5.32
CA THR A 65 -8.00 -2.24 -4.82
C THR A 65 -6.82 -1.39 -5.22
N ASN A 66 -6.75 -0.99 -6.50
CA ASN A 66 -5.64 -0.18 -7.01
C ASN A 66 -5.61 1.18 -6.32
N ALA A 67 -6.77 1.78 -6.04
CA ALA A 67 -6.86 3.01 -5.26
C ALA A 67 -6.33 2.82 -3.83
N ILE A 68 -6.68 1.71 -3.15
CA ILE A 68 -6.16 1.38 -1.81
C ILE A 68 -4.64 1.23 -1.83
N VAL A 69 -4.11 0.45 -2.79
CA VAL A 69 -2.66 0.24 -2.96
C VAL A 69 -1.93 1.57 -3.22
N ALA A 70 -2.48 2.42 -4.09
CA ALA A 70 -1.92 3.73 -4.37
C ALA A 70 -1.93 4.65 -3.13
N GLN A 71 -2.98 4.59 -2.30
CA GLN A 71 -3.02 5.34 -1.05
C GLN A 71 -1.97 4.85 -0.04
N ILE A 72 -1.76 3.54 0.11
CA ILE A 72 -0.70 2.98 0.96
C ILE A 72 0.68 3.44 0.49
N ALA A 73 0.95 3.37 -0.82
CA ALA A 73 2.20 3.83 -1.40
C ALA A 73 2.41 5.34 -1.16
N SER A 74 1.34 6.13 -1.29
CA SER A 74 1.37 7.58 -1.05
C SER A 74 1.68 7.92 0.41
N VAL A 75 1.06 7.24 1.38
CA VAL A 75 1.40 7.35 2.81
C VAL A 75 2.87 7.01 3.04
N THR A 76 3.34 5.91 2.46
CA THR A 76 4.72 5.44 2.64
C THR A 76 5.72 6.47 2.13
N LYS A 77 5.42 7.09 0.98
CA LYS A 77 6.25 8.15 0.38
C LYS A 77 6.28 9.40 1.27
N GLU A 78 5.14 9.83 1.79
CA GLU A 78 5.04 10.97 2.72
C GLU A 78 5.86 10.70 3.99
N CYS A 79 5.61 9.57 4.66
CA CYS A 79 6.28 9.27 5.93
C CYS A 79 7.80 9.16 5.80
N ARG A 80 8.32 8.81 4.62
CA ARG A 80 9.77 8.73 4.38
C ARG A 80 10.47 10.10 4.46
N GLN A 81 9.73 11.19 4.26
CA GLN A 81 10.27 12.55 4.31
C GLN A 81 10.59 13.03 5.72
N TYR A 82 10.05 12.37 6.75
CA TYR A 82 10.25 12.75 8.14
C TYR A 82 11.40 11.97 8.79
N ASP A 83 11.91 12.51 9.89
CA ASP A 83 12.91 11.84 10.72
C ASP A 83 12.37 10.47 11.20
N PRO A 84 13.21 9.42 11.26
CA PRO A 84 12.85 8.10 11.77
C PRO A 84 12.00 8.10 13.05
N VAL A 85 12.20 9.05 13.97
CA VAL A 85 11.42 9.13 15.22
C VAL A 85 9.92 9.36 15.01
N TYR A 86 9.49 9.90 13.85
CA TYR A 86 8.07 10.16 13.54
C TYR A 86 7.44 9.10 12.65
N ARG A 87 8.23 8.24 11.99
CA ARG A 87 7.75 7.38 10.89
C ARG A 87 6.70 6.38 11.32
N THR A 88 6.85 5.80 12.52
CA THR A 88 5.90 4.82 13.08
C THR A 88 4.52 5.45 13.32
N ASP A 89 4.46 6.66 13.87
CA ASP A 89 3.20 7.36 14.13
C ASP A 89 2.55 7.86 12.83
N CYS A 90 3.37 8.36 11.88
CA CYS A 90 2.91 8.72 10.55
C CYS A 90 2.24 7.53 9.83
N LEU A 91 2.88 6.35 9.89
CA LEU A 91 2.33 5.14 9.31
C LEU A 91 1.04 4.70 10.01
N ALA A 92 0.98 4.76 11.35
CA ALA A 92 -0.22 4.43 12.12
C ALA A 92 -1.42 5.28 11.68
N ILE A 93 -1.24 6.60 11.59
CA ILE A 93 -2.28 7.53 11.16
C ILE A 93 -2.68 7.27 9.70
N GLY A 94 -1.71 7.08 8.81
CA GLY A 94 -1.98 6.80 7.39
C GLY A 94 -2.79 5.52 7.19
N LEU A 95 -2.42 4.42 7.85
CA LEU A 95 -3.17 3.16 7.79
C LEU A 95 -4.57 3.29 8.37
N LYS A 96 -4.75 4.01 9.48
CA LYS A 96 -6.07 4.30 10.06
C LYS A 96 -6.97 5.02 9.06
N GLN A 97 -6.44 6.04 8.39
CA GLN A 97 -7.20 6.82 7.42
C GLN A 97 -7.55 6.01 6.16
N ILE A 98 -6.65 5.15 5.71
CA ILE A 98 -6.93 4.21 4.62
C ILE A 98 -8.05 3.26 5.03
N ALA A 99 -7.96 2.63 6.21
CA ALA A 99 -8.99 1.74 6.74
C ALA A 99 -10.38 2.41 6.79
N GLN A 100 -10.45 3.67 7.23
CA GLN A 100 -11.70 4.44 7.27
C GLN A 100 -12.33 4.70 5.90
N ARG A 101 -11.53 4.69 4.82
CA ARG A 101 -11.99 4.93 3.45
C ARG A 101 -12.23 3.65 2.65
N LEU A 102 -11.80 2.49 3.15
CA LEU A 102 -12.10 1.22 2.51
C LEU A 102 -13.62 1.09 2.37
N PRO A 103 -14.14 0.62 1.22
CA PRO A 103 -15.56 0.31 1.09
C PRO A 103 -15.95 -0.88 1.98
N SER A 104 -17.26 -1.04 2.23
CA SER A 104 -17.78 -2.17 3.00
C SER A 104 -17.85 -3.46 2.14
N GLY A 105 -18.46 -4.53 2.66
CA GLY A 105 -18.57 -5.84 2.01
C GLY A 105 -17.25 -6.57 1.92
N ASP A 106 -16.78 -6.87 0.71
CA ASP A 106 -15.59 -7.71 0.49
C ASP A 106 -14.32 -7.21 1.16
N TYR A 107 -14.21 -5.90 1.44
CA TYR A 107 -13.08 -5.30 2.13
C TYR A 107 -13.27 -5.16 3.66
N LYS A 108 -14.37 -5.68 4.22
CA LYS A 108 -14.67 -5.57 5.66
C LYS A 108 -13.55 -6.16 6.53
N GLN A 109 -13.01 -7.31 6.16
CA GLN A 109 -11.90 -7.94 6.90
C GLN A 109 -10.61 -7.13 6.72
N ALA A 110 -10.27 -6.72 5.48
CA ALA A 110 -9.13 -5.84 5.24
C ALA A 110 -9.21 -4.54 6.07
N ARG A 111 -10.38 -3.91 6.16
CA ARG A 111 -10.62 -2.74 7.01
C ARG A 111 -10.30 -3.02 8.47
N ALA A 112 -10.80 -4.14 9.01
CA ALA A 112 -10.57 -4.52 10.40
C ALA A 112 -9.09 -4.75 10.69
N ILE A 113 -8.39 -5.46 9.80
CA ILE A 113 -6.96 -5.77 9.92
C ILE A 113 -6.12 -4.49 9.88
N LEU A 114 -6.35 -3.61 8.89
CA LEU A 114 -5.64 -2.33 8.79
C LEU A 114 -5.92 -1.41 9.99
N SER A 115 -7.16 -1.39 10.48
CA SER A 115 -7.53 -0.60 11.66
C SER A 115 -6.85 -1.12 12.93
N ARG A 116 -6.74 -2.45 13.09
CA ARG A 116 -6.04 -3.08 14.22
C ARG A 116 -4.55 -2.76 14.17
N ALA A 117 -3.90 -2.98 13.02
CA ALA A 117 -2.49 -2.67 12.83
C ALA A 117 -2.18 -1.19 13.13
N ALA A 118 -3.04 -0.27 12.67
CA ALA A 118 -2.92 1.16 12.99
C ALA A 118 -3.04 1.45 14.49
N SER A 119 -3.96 0.77 15.18
CA SER A 119 -4.14 0.87 16.63
C SER A 119 -2.92 0.36 17.40
N ASP A 120 -2.37 -0.78 16.98
CA ASP A 120 -1.21 -1.40 17.62
C ASP A 120 0.04 -0.54 17.45
N LEU A 121 0.26 0.02 16.24
CA LEU A 121 1.33 0.99 15.99
C LEU A 121 1.17 2.26 16.83
N SER A 122 -0.05 2.80 16.92
CA SER A 122 -0.31 3.99 17.75
C SER A 122 -0.07 3.72 19.24
N SER A 123 -0.41 2.52 19.70
CA SER A 123 -0.17 2.08 21.08
C SER A 123 1.33 1.93 21.33
N LEU A 124 2.07 1.35 20.38
CA LEU A 124 3.53 1.25 20.42
C LEU A 124 4.21 2.62 20.52
N VAL A 125 3.76 3.60 19.73
CA VAL A 125 4.25 4.98 19.81
C VAL A 125 3.94 5.58 21.19
N SER A 126 2.71 5.42 21.68
CA SER A 126 2.29 5.95 22.98
C SER A 126 3.16 5.43 24.14
N ARG A 127 3.54 4.14 24.10
CA ARG A 127 4.44 3.53 25.11
C ARG A 127 5.89 4.06 25.04
N ASN A 128 6.32 4.56 23.88
CA ASN A 128 7.70 4.98 23.63
C ASN A 128 7.80 6.48 23.30
N LEU A 129 6.77 7.25 23.65
CA LEU A 129 6.65 8.67 23.33
C LEU A 129 7.82 9.46 23.91
N ASP A 130 8.40 10.32 23.09
CA ASP A 130 9.33 11.35 23.54
C ASP A 130 8.55 12.64 23.84
N SER A 131 8.24 12.87 25.13
CA SER A 131 7.53 14.07 25.56
C SER A 131 8.38 15.33 25.54
N SER A 132 9.69 15.21 25.32
CA SER A 132 10.62 16.36 25.22
C SER A 132 10.66 16.96 23.81
N VAL A 133 10.07 16.28 22.82
CA VAL A 133 10.06 16.68 21.42
C VAL A 133 8.65 17.10 21.02
N GLU A 134 8.53 18.27 20.39
CA GLU A 134 7.25 18.76 19.90
C GLU A 134 6.70 17.86 18.77
N PRO A 135 5.39 17.58 18.73
CA PRO A 135 4.78 16.84 17.62
C PRO A 135 4.99 17.53 16.27
N LEU A 136 5.46 16.80 15.26
CA LEU A 136 5.61 17.30 13.91
C LEU A 136 4.25 17.60 13.29
N LYS A 137 4.04 18.83 12.82
CA LYS A 137 2.82 19.22 12.10
C LYS A 137 3.03 19.08 10.60
N ALA A 138 2.32 18.13 9.98
CA ALA A 138 2.28 18.03 8.53
C ALA A 138 1.29 19.07 7.98
N ALA A 139 1.75 19.85 7.01
CA ALA A 139 0.92 20.82 6.30
C ALA A 139 -0.30 20.13 5.68
N PRO A 140 -1.46 20.82 5.62
CA PRO A 140 -2.58 20.33 4.83
C PRO A 140 -2.13 20.13 3.38
N ASN A 141 -2.58 19.05 2.74
CA ASN A 141 -2.19 18.67 1.38
C ASN A 141 -0.71 18.31 1.19
N ALA A 142 0.09 18.11 2.26
CA ALA A 142 1.43 17.48 2.15
C ALA A 142 1.38 16.13 1.42
N ASN A 143 0.19 15.51 1.42
CA ASN A 143 -0.16 14.43 0.53
C ASN A 143 -1.58 14.67 0.02
N PRO A 144 -1.82 14.57 -1.31
CA PRO A 144 -3.10 14.90 -1.93
C PRO A 144 -4.25 14.02 -1.44
N ASN A 145 -3.94 12.86 -0.85
CA ASN A 145 -4.93 11.98 -0.23
C ASN A 145 -5.36 12.45 1.17
N PHE A 146 -4.76 13.51 1.72
CA PHE A 146 -5.00 13.98 3.08
C PHE A 146 -5.30 15.48 3.10
N LYS A 147 -6.60 15.77 3.11
CA LYS A 147 -7.15 17.13 3.10
C LYS A 147 -6.99 17.88 4.43
N ALA A 148 -6.74 17.17 5.53
CA ALA A 148 -6.62 17.73 6.87
C ALA A 148 -5.16 17.78 7.34
N SER A 149 -4.85 18.76 8.18
CA SER A 149 -3.58 18.81 8.91
C SER A 149 -3.45 17.62 9.85
N ARG A 150 -2.22 17.14 10.05
CA ARG A 150 -1.91 15.99 10.91
C ARG A 150 -0.74 16.31 11.81
N SER A 151 -0.75 15.68 12.98
CA SER A 151 0.31 15.79 13.97
C SER A 151 0.93 14.41 14.17
N TYR A 152 2.25 14.30 14.05
CA TYR A 152 3.00 13.07 14.27
C TYR A 152 3.81 13.17 15.54
N ARG A 153 3.73 12.15 16.39
CA ARG A 153 4.43 12.07 17.66
C ARG A 153 5.79 11.41 17.47
N ALA A 154 6.81 11.94 18.15
CA ALA A 154 8.14 11.36 18.15
C ALA A 154 8.22 10.20 19.15
N VAL A 155 8.96 9.15 18.80
CA VAL A 155 9.43 8.16 19.77
C VAL A 155 10.83 8.51 20.26
N LYS A 156 11.15 8.07 21.48
CA LYS A 156 12.48 8.27 22.07
C LYS A 156 13.55 7.68 21.17
N LYS A 157 14.61 8.45 20.85
CA LYS A 157 15.72 7.98 20.01
C LYS A 157 16.36 6.67 20.54
N ALA A 158 16.51 6.55 21.85
CA ALA A 158 17.04 5.33 22.49
C ALA A 158 16.16 4.09 22.28
N ALA A 159 14.84 4.27 22.09
CA ALA A 159 13.90 3.19 21.85
C ALA A 159 13.65 2.91 20.35
N LEU A 160 14.19 3.75 19.45
CA LEU A 160 13.86 3.72 18.02
C LEU A 160 14.08 2.34 17.39
N ALA A 161 15.22 1.70 17.65
CA ALA A 161 15.52 0.38 17.08
C ALA A 161 14.52 -0.70 17.56
N ALA A 162 14.12 -0.67 18.84
CA ALA A 162 13.14 -1.59 19.40
C ALA A 162 11.74 -1.34 18.81
N VAL A 163 11.33 -0.07 18.76
CA VAL A 163 10.06 0.36 18.14
C VAL A 163 9.99 -0.07 16.69
N THR A 164 11.04 0.15 15.89
CA THR A 164 11.10 -0.25 14.49
C THR A 164 10.89 -1.76 14.32
N ARG A 165 11.55 -2.57 15.15
CA ARG A 165 11.43 -4.04 15.09
C ARG A 165 10.02 -4.51 15.46
N GLU A 166 9.41 -3.92 16.49
CA GLU A 166 8.05 -4.26 16.91
C GLU A 166 7.01 -3.78 15.89
N ALA A 167 7.18 -2.57 15.33
CA ALA A 167 6.35 -2.06 14.25
C ALA A 167 6.38 -2.99 13.02
N GLN A 168 7.56 -3.50 12.63
CA GLN A 168 7.66 -4.49 11.57
C GLN A 168 6.97 -5.82 11.89
N ALA A 169 6.92 -6.21 13.16
CA ALA A 169 6.19 -7.39 13.60
C ALA A 169 4.68 -7.19 13.46
N ILE A 170 4.16 -6.03 13.87
CA ILE A 170 2.75 -5.65 13.67
C ILE A 170 2.39 -5.67 12.17
N ILE A 171 3.24 -5.10 11.31
CA ILE A 171 3.00 -5.14 9.86
C ILE A 171 3.09 -6.58 9.31
N ARG A 172 4.01 -7.42 9.80
CA ARG A 172 4.07 -8.85 9.42
C ARG A 172 2.78 -9.59 9.77
N GLU A 173 2.26 -9.37 10.97
CA GLU A 173 1.02 -10.00 11.41
C GLU A 173 -0.15 -9.56 10.53
N ALA A 174 -0.29 -8.25 10.30
CA ALA A 174 -1.34 -7.71 9.44
C ALA A 174 -1.29 -8.28 8.01
N VAL A 175 -0.09 -8.44 7.43
CA VAL A 175 0.09 -9.11 6.13
C VAL A 175 -0.38 -10.55 6.20
N THR A 176 -0.03 -11.28 7.25
CA THR A 176 -0.43 -12.68 7.41
C THR A 176 -1.95 -12.81 7.57
N GLU A 177 -2.58 -11.96 8.40
CA GLU A 177 -4.04 -11.92 8.54
C GLU A 177 -4.73 -11.58 7.21
N LEU A 178 -4.20 -10.63 6.43
CA LEU A 178 -4.72 -10.30 5.10
C LEU A 178 -4.63 -11.50 4.16
N LEU A 179 -3.53 -12.26 4.19
CA LEU A 179 -3.35 -13.44 3.36
C LEU A 179 -4.28 -14.60 3.76
N ARG A 180 -4.64 -14.70 5.04
CA ARG A 180 -5.60 -15.71 5.54
C ARG A 180 -7.06 -15.33 5.30
N ALA A 181 -7.38 -14.04 5.25
CA ALA A 181 -8.76 -13.55 5.17
C ALA A 181 -9.51 -13.98 3.89
N TYR A 182 -8.80 -14.39 2.83
CA TYR A 182 -9.38 -14.78 1.55
C TYR A 182 -9.30 -16.28 1.24
N GLU A 183 -8.85 -17.13 2.17
CA GLU A 183 -8.58 -18.55 1.92
C GLU A 183 -9.78 -19.32 1.31
N ASN A 184 -11.00 -18.79 1.43
CA ASN A 184 -12.23 -19.37 0.89
C ASN A 184 -12.82 -18.60 -0.31
N SER A 185 -12.04 -17.76 -1.02
CA SER A 185 -12.56 -16.97 -2.14
C SER A 185 -11.48 -16.53 -3.15
N ASP A 186 -11.42 -17.21 -4.29
CA ASP A 186 -10.51 -16.88 -5.40
C ASP A 186 -10.71 -15.46 -5.94
N LYS A 187 -11.96 -14.97 -5.94
CA LYS A 187 -12.27 -13.59 -6.32
C LYS A 187 -11.60 -12.58 -5.40
N ARG A 188 -11.66 -12.78 -4.07
CA ARG A 188 -11.06 -11.86 -3.08
C ARG A 188 -9.54 -12.03 -2.96
N HIS A 189 -9.03 -13.22 -3.27
CA HIS A 189 -7.61 -13.58 -3.21
C HIS A 189 -6.73 -12.54 -3.91
N ALA A 190 -6.98 -12.25 -5.18
CA ALA A 190 -6.18 -11.29 -5.96
C ALA A 190 -6.20 -9.87 -5.37
N HIS A 191 -7.30 -9.45 -4.75
CA HIS A 191 -7.43 -8.11 -4.17
C HIS A 191 -6.67 -8.00 -2.84
N TYR A 192 -6.83 -8.99 -1.96
CA TYR A 192 -6.17 -9.00 -0.67
C TYR A 192 -4.67 -9.23 -0.80
N GLN A 193 -4.21 -10.05 -1.74
CA GLN A 193 -2.78 -10.20 -2.03
C GLN A 193 -2.13 -8.87 -2.44
N LYS A 194 -2.80 -8.07 -3.28
CA LYS A 194 -2.30 -6.74 -3.67
C LYS A 194 -2.22 -5.79 -2.48
N ILE A 195 -3.24 -5.79 -1.62
CA ILE A 195 -3.24 -4.96 -0.39
C ILE A 195 -2.12 -5.44 0.54
N ALA A 196 -1.98 -6.75 0.76
CA ALA A 196 -0.95 -7.34 1.59
C ALA A 196 0.46 -6.96 1.09
N GLY A 197 0.71 -7.02 -0.22
CA GLY A 197 1.98 -6.58 -0.80
C GLY A 197 2.26 -5.09 -0.59
N ALA A 198 1.25 -4.23 -0.70
CA ALA A 198 1.39 -2.81 -0.43
C ALA A 198 1.71 -2.52 1.06
N VAL A 199 1.02 -3.22 1.97
CA VAL A 199 1.27 -3.14 3.42
C VAL A 199 2.67 -3.66 3.75
N ASP A 200 3.12 -4.76 3.13
CA ASP A 200 4.45 -5.32 3.33
C ASP A 200 5.57 -4.33 2.92
N GLY A 201 5.37 -3.59 1.83
CA GLY A 201 6.29 -2.56 1.35
C GLY A 201 6.55 -1.44 2.37
N THR A 202 5.63 -1.20 3.31
CA THR A 202 5.82 -0.23 4.41
C THR A 202 6.96 -0.63 5.36
N LYS A 203 7.36 -1.91 5.42
CA LYS A 203 8.49 -2.33 6.25
C LYS A 203 9.79 -1.66 5.82
N VAL A 204 9.95 -1.36 4.53
CA VAL A 204 11.15 -0.70 3.99
C VAL A 204 11.29 0.72 4.57
N LEU A 205 10.17 1.45 4.72
CA LEU A 205 10.14 2.76 5.37
C LEU A 205 10.72 2.71 6.79
N LEU A 206 10.46 1.63 7.52
CA LEU A 206 10.91 1.48 8.91
C LEU A 206 12.40 1.11 9.04
N ARG A 207 13.05 0.63 7.97
CA ARG A 207 14.50 0.30 7.97
C ARG A 207 15.39 1.43 7.47
N SER A 208 14.79 2.34 6.70
CA SER A 208 15.46 3.50 6.11
C SER A 208 15.52 4.63 7.12
#